data_AF-A0A920H1Q3-F1
#
_entry.id   AF-A0A920H1Q3-F1
#
_cell.length_a   1.000
_cell.length_b   1.000
_cell.length_c   1.000
_cell.angle_alpha   90.00
_cell.angle_beta   90.00
_cell.angle_gamma   90.00
#
_symmetry.space_group_name_H-M   'P 1'
#
loop_
_entity.id
_entity.type
_entity.pdbx_description
1 polymer ?
#
loop_
_entity_poly.entity_id
_entity_poly.type
_entity_poly.pdbx_seq_one_letter_code
_entity_poly.pdbx_strand_id
1 'polypeptide(L)'
;MQLSEFTYIFLALCVPFFAYIIKSTEPKKGFSILFSAVIAMNIFLYMNQFSYIGAFFLAMYLNLFKRSEKLYLLFLSFISFAVGAYTLVGQTLFMSALPIMMVSSVFSLMMIGHWFLVDPTISREGMKNIALFSTYLSIGISILVFSGLYESSSSLFNLISTNMLNNIIIFLYLFAALLSFGSYKSLQEKSYTGVMASTGLSYLSLIVSMGASGTLILSI
;
A
#
# COMPACT_ATOMS: atom_id res chain seq x y z
N MET A 1 10.05 -3.81 14.59
CA MET A 1 8.67 -3.23 14.66
C MET A 1 7.66 -4.28 15.13
N GLN A 2 6.62 -3.89 15.88
CA GLN A 2 5.49 -4.77 16.20
C GLN A 2 4.47 -4.84 15.04
N LEU A 3 3.66 -5.91 15.01
CA LEU A 3 2.62 -6.08 13.98
C LEU A 3 1.59 -4.95 13.98
N SER A 4 1.25 -4.40 15.15
CA SER A 4 0.36 -3.24 15.30
C SER A 4 0.93 -1.98 14.65
N GLU A 5 2.24 -1.75 14.80
CA GLU A 5 2.93 -0.59 14.21
C GLU A 5 2.96 -0.70 12.69
N PHE A 6 3.30 -1.89 12.18
CA PHE A 6 3.29 -2.19 10.74
C PHE A 6 1.90 -1.96 10.15
N THR A 7 0.86 -2.53 10.76
CA THR A 7 -0.52 -2.40 10.27
C THR A 7 -1.01 -0.96 10.31
N TYR A 8 -0.63 -0.18 11.33
CA TYR A 8 -0.95 1.24 11.40
C TYR A 8 -0.31 2.04 10.24
N ILE A 9 0.98 1.84 9.99
CA ILE A 9 1.72 2.53 8.91
C ILE A 9 1.20 2.10 7.54
N PHE A 10 0.93 0.81 7.37
CA PHE A 10 0.33 0.26 6.15
C PHE A 10 -0.98 0.96 5.80
N LEU A 11 -1.91 1.07 6.76
CA LEU A 11 -3.18 1.75 6.54
C LEU A 11 -3.03 3.26 6.34
N ALA A 12 -2.08 3.91 7.02
CA ALA A 12 -1.77 5.32 6.82
C ALA A 12 -1.26 5.61 5.38
N LEU A 13 -0.37 4.75 4.86
CA LEU A 13 0.19 4.87 3.52
C LEU A 13 -0.82 4.53 2.40
N CYS A 14 -1.95 3.91 2.72
CA CYS A 14 -3.05 3.73 1.76
C CYS A 14 -3.76 5.06 1.39
N VAL A 15 -3.70 6.10 2.25
CA VAL A 15 -4.37 7.39 2.02
C VAL A 15 -3.92 8.11 0.74
N PRO A 16 -2.61 8.25 0.42
CA PRO A 16 -2.18 8.88 -0.83
C PRO A 16 -2.66 8.11 -2.07
N PHE A 17 -2.66 6.77 -2.02
CA PHE A 17 -3.22 5.95 -3.11
C PHE A 17 -4.73 6.14 -3.22
N PHE A 18 -5.44 6.26 -2.11
CA PHE A 18 -6.87 6.57 -2.12
C PHE A 18 -7.16 7.90 -2.81
N ALA A 19 -6.42 8.95 -2.44
CA ALA A 19 -6.57 10.28 -3.04
C ALA A 19 -6.30 10.23 -4.55
N TYR A 20 -5.30 9.46 -4.98
CA TYR A 20 -5.00 9.24 -6.39
C TYR A 20 -6.13 8.51 -7.12
N ILE A 21 -6.70 7.46 -6.53
CA ILE A 21 -7.84 6.71 -7.08
C ILE A 21 -9.04 7.64 -7.26
N ILE A 22 -9.36 8.46 -6.27
CA ILE A 22 -10.50 9.40 -6.34
C ILE A 22 -10.31 10.41 -7.47
N LYS A 23 -9.09 10.91 -7.64
CA LYS A 23 -8.77 11.88 -8.70
C LYS A 23 -8.83 11.28 -10.10
N SER A 24 -8.38 10.04 -10.26
CA SER A 24 -8.22 9.41 -11.58
C SER A 24 -9.44 8.62 -12.04
N THR A 25 -10.19 8.02 -11.11
CA THR A 25 -11.22 7.01 -11.42
C THR A 25 -12.63 7.41 -11.02
N GLU A 26 -12.79 8.52 -10.27
CA GLU A 26 -14.07 9.04 -9.76
C GLU A 26 -15.04 7.94 -9.27
N PRO A 27 -14.61 7.10 -8.31
CA PRO A 27 -15.40 5.96 -7.88
C PRO A 27 -16.69 6.40 -7.17
N LYS A 28 -17.72 5.56 -7.20
CA LYS A 28 -18.97 5.81 -6.45
C LYS A 28 -18.71 5.95 -4.95
N LYS A 29 -19.64 6.62 -4.25
CA LYS A 29 -19.58 6.85 -2.80
C LYS A 29 -19.38 5.55 -2.00
N GLY A 30 -19.94 4.43 -2.47
CA GLY A 30 -19.80 3.11 -1.82
C GLY A 30 -18.34 2.66 -1.64
N PHE A 31 -17.50 2.78 -2.69
CA PHE A 31 -16.08 2.46 -2.61
C PHE A 31 -15.37 3.32 -1.57
N SER A 32 -15.71 4.61 -1.57
CA SER A 32 -15.08 5.59 -0.70
C SER A 32 -15.43 5.37 0.77
N ILE A 33 -16.66 4.92 1.06
CA ILE A 33 -17.08 4.49 2.40
C ILE A 33 -16.28 3.27 2.85
N LEU A 34 -16.18 2.24 1.99
CA LEU A 34 -15.47 1.02 2.34
C LEU A 34 -13.98 1.29 2.61
N PHE A 35 -13.31 2.02 1.70
CA PHE A 35 -11.88 2.28 1.82
C PHE A 35 -11.56 3.17 3.02
N SER A 36 -12.37 4.21 3.27
CA SER A 36 -12.21 5.05 4.47
C SER A 36 -12.51 4.29 5.77
N ALA A 37 -13.48 3.37 5.79
CA ALA A 37 -13.75 2.52 6.94
C ALA A 37 -12.57 1.59 7.27
N VAL A 38 -11.91 1.02 6.25
CA VAL A 38 -10.70 0.21 6.42
C VAL A 38 -9.56 1.06 7.02
N ILE A 39 -9.33 2.28 6.52
CA ILE A 39 -8.30 3.17 7.08
C ILE A 39 -8.66 3.62 8.50
N ALA A 40 -9.94 3.85 8.80
CA ALA A 40 -10.39 4.25 10.13
C ALA A 40 -10.16 3.19 11.21
N MET A 41 -9.91 1.92 10.83
CA MET A 41 -9.50 0.87 11.79
C MET A 41 -8.18 1.20 12.51
N ASN A 42 -7.40 2.17 12.01
CA ASN A 42 -6.24 2.72 12.72
C ASN A 42 -6.56 3.23 14.14
N ILE A 43 -7.80 3.67 14.41
CA ILE A 43 -8.22 4.08 15.75
C ILE A 43 -8.08 2.92 16.75
N PHE A 44 -8.50 1.71 16.35
CA PHE A 44 -8.48 0.55 17.24
C PHE A 44 -7.06 0.01 17.47
N LEU A 45 -6.17 0.17 16.49
CA LEU A 45 -4.78 -0.28 16.60
C LEU A 45 -4.01 0.60 17.60
N TYR A 46 -4.15 1.92 17.49
CA TYR A 46 -3.52 2.86 18.42
C TYR A 46 -4.47 3.99 18.78
N MET A 47 -4.83 4.04 20.06
CA MET A 47 -5.68 5.06 20.67
C MET A 47 -4.92 6.38 20.89
N ASN A 48 -4.42 6.98 19.82
CA ASN A 48 -3.68 8.25 19.84
C ASN A 48 -4.57 9.42 19.39
N GLN A 49 -4.31 10.62 19.92
CA GLN A 49 -5.03 11.84 19.51
C GLN A 49 -4.97 12.08 17.99
N PHE A 50 -3.83 11.77 17.36
CA PHE A 50 -3.64 11.90 15.91
C PHE A 50 -4.48 10.91 15.09
N SER A 51 -4.71 9.68 15.58
CA SER A 51 -5.54 8.71 14.86
C SER A 51 -7.02 9.10 14.87
N TYR A 52 -7.50 9.68 15.98
CA TYR A 52 -8.84 10.27 16.05
C TYR A 52 -9.01 11.46 15.11
N ILE A 53 -8.01 12.36 15.05
CA ILE A 53 -8.04 13.52 14.14
C ILE A 53 -8.07 13.04 12.67
N GLY A 54 -7.27 12.04 12.32
CA GLY A 54 -7.27 11.49 10.95
C GLY A 54 -8.58 10.83 10.56
N ALA A 55 -9.18 10.07 11.47
CA ALA A 55 -10.50 9.48 11.26
C ALA A 55 -11.61 10.54 11.17
N PHE A 56 -11.50 11.62 11.95
CA PHE A 56 -12.42 12.76 11.84
C PHE A 56 -12.38 13.41 10.46
N PHE A 57 -11.18 13.63 9.90
CA PHE A 57 -11.06 14.15 8.54
C PHE A 57 -11.58 13.18 7.46
N LEU A 58 -11.42 11.87 7.66
CA LEU A 58 -12.02 10.86 6.77
C LEU A 58 -13.55 10.87 6.83
N ALA A 59 -14.14 11.01 8.02
CA ALA A 59 -15.59 11.12 8.18
C ALA A 59 -16.13 12.42 7.52
N MET A 60 -15.42 13.54 7.69
CA MET A 60 -15.76 14.79 7.02
C MET A 60 -15.67 14.68 5.49
N TYR A 61 -14.65 13.98 4.98
CA TYR A 61 -14.52 13.67 3.56
C TYR A 61 -15.75 12.91 3.02
N LEU A 62 -16.29 11.92 3.74
CA LEU A 62 -17.48 11.17 3.32
C LEU A 62 -18.74 12.04 3.24
N ASN A 63 -18.86 13.02 4.14
CA ASN A 63 -19.99 13.96 4.15
C ASN A 63 -19.88 14.98 3.01
N LEU A 64 -18.68 15.41 2.67
CA LEU A 64 -18.40 16.45 1.67
C LEU A 64 -18.03 15.88 0.29
N PHE A 65 -18.39 14.63 0.00
CA PHE A 65 -17.97 13.87 -1.18
C PHE A 65 -18.17 14.59 -2.54
N LYS A 66 -19.21 15.43 -2.65
CA LYS A 66 -19.56 16.15 -3.88
C LYS A 66 -18.79 17.46 -4.07
N ARG A 67 -18.08 17.96 -3.05
CA ARG A 67 -17.36 19.24 -3.12
C ARG A 67 -15.94 19.06 -3.65
N SER A 68 -15.41 20.12 -4.28
CA SER A 68 -14.03 20.20 -4.77
C SER A 68 -12.99 20.05 -3.65
N GLU A 69 -13.36 20.38 -2.41
CA GLU A 69 -12.49 20.35 -1.23
C GLU A 69 -12.13 18.95 -0.73
N LYS A 70 -12.73 17.90 -1.31
CA LYS A 70 -12.55 16.50 -0.87
C LYS A 70 -11.09 16.04 -0.85
N LEU A 71 -10.26 16.52 -1.78
CA LEU A 71 -8.83 16.16 -1.85
C LEU A 71 -8.03 16.81 -0.72
N TYR A 72 -8.37 18.04 -0.32
CA TYR A 72 -7.71 18.70 0.82
C TYR A 72 -7.98 17.94 2.11
N LEU A 73 -9.21 17.48 2.34
CA LEU A 73 -9.57 16.70 3.54
C LEU A 73 -8.78 15.38 3.63
N LEU A 74 -8.56 14.71 2.50
CA LEU A 74 -7.72 13.51 2.46
C LEU A 74 -6.25 13.80 2.69
N PHE A 75 -5.78 14.96 2.24
CA PHE A 75 -4.41 15.39 2.51
C PHE A 75 -4.22 15.71 4.01
N LEU A 76 -5.19 16.37 4.64
CA LEU A 76 -5.18 16.61 6.09
C LEU A 76 -5.23 15.29 6.88
N SER A 77 -6.05 14.32 6.45
CA SER A 77 -6.07 13.01 7.11
C SER A 77 -4.72 12.31 6.96
N PHE A 78 -4.09 12.36 5.79
CA PHE A 78 -2.75 11.80 5.60
C PHE A 78 -1.71 12.42 6.54
N ILE A 79 -1.66 13.76 6.65
CA ILE A 79 -0.72 14.44 7.54
C ILE A 79 -0.92 13.97 8.98
N SER A 80 -2.15 13.90 9.46
CA SER A 80 -2.44 13.47 10.83
C SER A 80 -1.98 12.03 11.10
N PHE A 81 -2.25 11.10 10.17
CA PHE A 81 -1.79 9.71 10.31
C PHE A 81 -0.27 9.60 10.21
N ALA A 82 0.39 10.39 9.35
CA ALA A 82 1.84 10.41 9.20
C ALA A 82 2.54 10.93 10.46
N VAL A 83 1.99 11.99 11.09
CA VAL A 83 2.49 12.47 12.39
C VAL A 83 2.29 11.40 13.47
N GLY A 84 1.12 10.75 13.50
CA GLY A 84 0.87 9.63 14.42
C GLY A 84 1.85 8.46 14.22
N ALA A 85 2.16 8.12 12.97
CA ALA A 85 3.17 7.10 12.66
C ALA A 85 4.56 7.52 13.18
N TYR A 86 4.93 8.79 13.01
CA TYR A 86 6.22 9.32 13.46
C TYR A 86 6.36 9.28 14.98
N THR A 87 5.29 9.57 15.71
CA THR A 87 5.30 9.45 17.17
C THR A 87 5.45 8.02 17.66
N LEU A 88 4.98 7.02 16.89
CA LEU A 88 5.04 5.61 17.29
C LEU A 88 6.44 5.02 17.03
N VAL A 89 6.99 5.27 15.85
CA VAL A 89 8.14 4.49 15.34
C VAL A 89 9.41 5.35 15.14
N GLY A 90 9.27 6.67 15.19
CA GLY A 90 10.39 7.60 15.15
C GLY A 90 11.21 7.49 13.86
N GLN A 91 12.54 7.45 13.99
CA GLN A 91 13.47 7.45 12.84
C GLN A 91 13.40 6.16 12.01
N THR A 92 12.97 5.03 12.59
CA THR A 92 12.88 3.75 11.87
C THR A 92 11.76 3.73 10.82
N LEU A 93 10.89 4.75 10.82
CA LEU A 93 9.93 4.97 9.73
C LEU A 93 10.59 5.18 8.38
N PHE A 94 11.71 5.90 8.31
CA PHE A 94 12.30 6.22 7.02
C PHE A 94 12.77 4.97 6.28
N MET A 95 13.27 3.99 7.03
CA MET A 95 13.67 2.69 6.48
C MET A 95 12.45 1.81 6.17
N SER A 96 11.48 1.73 7.08
CA SER A 96 10.32 0.84 6.89
C SER A 96 9.27 1.39 5.91
N ALA A 97 9.24 2.70 5.64
CA ALA A 97 8.21 3.33 4.82
C ALA A 97 8.20 2.84 3.38
N LEU A 98 9.36 2.63 2.75
CA LEU A 98 9.42 2.18 1.34
C LEU A 98 8.85 0.77 1.15
N PRO A 99 9.29 -0.26 1.91
CA PRO A 99 8.67 -1.58 1.88
C PRO A 99 7.17 -1.56 2.19
N ILE A 100 6.74 -0.81 3.21
CA ILE A 100 5.32 -0.74 3.58
C ILE A 100 4.51 0.00 2.49
N MET A 101 5.09 1.02 1.86
CA MET A 101 4.48 1.73 0.73
C MET A 101 4.21 0.78 -0.44
N MET A 102 5.10 -0.17 -0.69
CA MET A 102 4.87 -1.23 -1.69
C MET A 102 3.59 -1.99 -1.40
N VAL A 103 3.47 -2.52 -0.17
CA VAL A 103 2.31 -3.31 0.24
C VAL A 103 1.04 -2.47 0.16
N SER A 104 1.07 -1.22 0.61
CA SER A 104 -0.07 -0.30 0.53
C SER A 104 -0.50 -0.01 -0.92
N SER A 105 0.45 0.12 -1.84
CA SER A 105 0.17 0.34 -3.27
C SER A 105 -0.55 -0.86 -3.89
N VAL A 106 -0.05 -2.08 -3.65
CA VAL A 106 -0.63 -3.31 -4.20
C VAL A 106 -2.00 -3.60 -3.57
N PHE A 107 -2.15 -3.34 -2.27
CA PHE A 107 -3.46 -3.43 -1.59
C PHE A 107 -4.47 -2.46 -2.18
N SER A 108 -4.08 -1.20 -2.42
CA SER A 108 -4.98 -0.21 -3.02
C SER A 108 -5.41 -0.62 -4.44
N LEU A 109 -4.49 -1.18 -5.24
CA LEU A 109 -4.78 -1.72 -6.57
C LEU A 109 -5.78 -2.88 -6.52
N MET A 110 -5.59 -3.80 -5.58
CA MET A 110 -6.49 -4.94 -5.40
C MET A 110 -7.90 -4.49 -5.03
N MET A 111 -8.01 -3.50 -4.13
CA MET A 111 -9.30 -2.98 -3.65
C MET A 111 -10.09 -2.28 -4.76
N ILE A 112 -9.44 -1.42 -5.55
CA ILE A 112 -10.12 -0.79 -6.71
C ILE A 112 -10.43 -1.81 -7.81
N GLY A 113 -9.56 -2.80 -8.02
CA GLY A 113 -9.77 -3.85 -9.01
C GLY A 113 -10.99 -4.72 -8.69
N HIS A 114 -11.21 -5.10 -7.42
CA HIS A 114 -12.41 -5.82 -7.01
C HIS A 114 -13.66 -4.93 -7.12
N TRP A 115 -13.55 -3.65 -6.77
CA TRP A 115 -14.68 -2.73 -6.94
C TRP A 115 -15.05 -2.51 -8.41
N PHE A 116 -14.08 -2.57 -9.33
CA PHE A 116 -14.34 -2.53 -10.77
C PHE A 116 -15.19 -3.73 -11.24
N LEU A 117 -15.07 -4.91 -10.62
CA LEU A 117 -15.92 -6.07 -10.95
C LEU A 117 -17.39 -5.81 -10.58
N VAL A 118 -17.63 -5.01 -9.53
CA VAL A 118 -18.97 -4.59 -9.10
C VAL A 118 -19.47 -3.42 -9.96
N ASP A 119 -18.59 -2.53 -10.39
CA ASP A 119 -18.93 -1.33 -11.14
C ASP A 119 -17.97 -1.07 -12.32
N PRO A 120 -18.25 -1.63 -13.52
CA PRO A 120 -17.32 -1.58 -14.65
C PRO A 120 -17.27 -0.23 -15.38
N THR A 121 -17.98 0.80 -14.90
CA THR A 121 -17.99 2.14 -15.49
C THR A 121 -16.78 2.99 -15.09
N ILE A 122 -15.95 2.50 -14.17
CA ILE A 122 -14.79 3.21 -13.61
C ILE A 122 -13.65 3.27 -14.63
N SER A 123 -12.87 4.37 -14.65
CA SER A 123 -11.73 4.47 -15.55
C SER A 123 -10.61 3.49 -15.16
N ARG A 124 -9.92 2.91 -16.15
CA ARG A 124 -8.82 1.95 -15.90
C ARG A 124 -7.45 2.61 -15.74
N GLU A 125 -7.34 3.90 -16.04
CA GLU A 125 -6.06 4.63 -16.04
C GLU A 125 -5.46 4.73 -14.63
N GLY A 126 -6.29 5.01 -13.61
CA GLY A 126 -5.83 5.03 -12.22
C GLY A 126 -5.24 3.68 -11.78
N MET A 127 -5.93 2.58 -12.12
CA MET A 127 -5.45 1.23 -11.81
C MET A 127 -4.13 0.90 -12.51
N LYS A 128 -4.02 1.25 -13.81
CA LYS A 128 -2.80 1.04 -14.59
C LYS A 128 -1.59 1.76 -14.00
N ASN A 129 -1.78 3.01 -13.59
CA ASN A 129 -0.68 3.82 -13.06
C ASN A 129 -0.24 3.36 -11.67
N ILE A 130 -1.16 2.90 -10.81
CA ILE A 130 -0.80 2.29 -9.52
C ILE A 130 -0.05 0.98 -9.75
N ALA A 131 -0.49 0.14 -10.70
CA ALA A 131 0.22 -1.09 -11.05
C ALA A 131 1.65 -0.79 -11.53
N LEU A 132 1.84 0.16 -12.46
CA LEU A 132 3.18 0.60 -12.88
C LEU A 132 4.01 1.16 -11.72
N PHE A 133 3.43 2.00 -10.87
CA PHE A 133 4.13 2.53 -9.71
C PHE A 133 4.63 1.39 -8.81
N SER A 134 3.80 0.39 -8.53
CA SER A 134 4.20 -0.78 -7.73
C SER A 134 5.33 -1.60 -8.37
N THR A 135 5.34 -1.73 -9.71
CA THR A 135 6.45 -2.38 -10.42
C THR A 135 7.76 -1.64 -10.23
N TYR A 136 7.78 -0.32 -10.45
CA TYR A 136 9.00 0.46 -10.30
C TYR A 136 9.48 0.50 -8.86
N LEU A 137 8.57 0.62 -7.90
CA LEU A 137 8.91 0.62 -6.49
C LEU A 137 9.53 -0.72 -6.06
N SER A 138 8.97 -1.85 -6.51
CA SER A 138 9.51 -3.18 -6.19
C SER A 138 10.90 -3.44 -6.79
N ILE A 139 11.12 -3.00 -8.03
CA ILE A 139 12.46 -3.03 -8.66
C ILE A 139 13.42 -2.12 -7.88
N GLY A 140 12.98 -0.91 -7.52
CA GLY A 140 13.77 0.02 -6.72
C GLY A 140 14.20 -0.55 -5.38
N ILE A 141 13.28 -1.21 -4.67
CA ILE A 141 13.58 -1.89 -3.40
C ILE A 141 14.57 -3.04 -3.63
N SER A 142 14.41 -3.85 -4.68
CA SER A 142 15.35 -4.94 -4.98
C SER A 142 16.79 -4.43 -5.18
N ILE A 143 16.95 -3.27 -5.81
CA ILE A 143 18.27 -2.62 -6.01
C ILE A 143 18.81 -2.07 -4.67
N LEU A 144 17.96 -1.46 -3.85
CA LEU A 144 18.35 -0.92 -2.53
C LEU A 144 18.80 -2.03 -1.56
N VAL A 145 18.13 -3.19 -1.63
CA VAL A 145 18.48 -4.40 -0.87
C VAL A 145 19.80 -4.99 -1.38
N PHE A 146 20.02 -4.99 -2.70
CA PHE A 146 21.30 -5.39 -3.30
C PHE A 146 22.47 -4.45 -2.92
N SER A 147 22.22 -3.14 -2.83
CA SER A 147 23.25 -2.16 -2.42
C SER A 147 23.54 -2.16 -0.91
N GLY A 148 22.90 -3.03 -0.12
CA GLY A 148 23.15 -3.16 1.32
C GLY A 148 22.62 -2.01 2.17
N LEU A 149 21.75 -1.14 1.63
CA LEU A 149 21.14 -0.06 2.42
C LEU A 149 20.08 -0.58 3.39
N TYR A 150 19.51 -1.75 3.09
CA TYR A 150 18.65 -2.51 3.98
C TYR A 150 19.36 -3.79 4.40
N GLU A 151 20.05 -3.76 5.54
CA GLU A 151 20.63 -4.96 6.15
C GLU A 151 19.63 -5.60 7.12
N SER A 152 19.45 -6.92 6.99
CA SER A 152 18.64 -7.74 7.88
C SER A 152 19.45 -8.10 9.14
N SER A 153 19.50 -7.18 10.09
CA SER A 153 20.32 -7.29 11.31
C SER A 153 19.65 -8.06 12.45
N SER A 154 19.05 -9.24 12.21
CA SER A 154 18.45 -10.03 13.30
C SER A 154 19.26 -11.26 13.69
N SER A 155 19.44 -11.44 15.00
CA SER A 155 20.16 -12.53 15.65
C SER A 155 19.57 -13.93 15.41
N LEU A 156 18.27 -14.03 15.09
CA LEU A 156 17.61 -15.31 14.72
C LEU A 156 18.05 -15.80 13.34
N PHE A 157 18.39 -14.89 12.43
CA PHE A 157 18.82 -15.22 11.08
C PHE A 157 20.33 -15.40 10.94
N ASN A 158 21.12 -15.18 11.98
CA ASN A 158 22.57 -15.49 11.98
C ASN A 158 22.89 -16.98 11.77
N LEU A 159 21.89 -17.85 11.77
CA LEU A 159 21.98 -19.29 11.48
C LEU A 159 21.94 -19.60 9.97
N ILE A 160 21.42 -18.68 9.14
CA ILE A 160 21.43 -18.71 7.67
C ILE A 160 22.33 -17.57 7.24
N SER A 161 23.27 -17.78 6.31
CA SER A 161 24.16 -16.70 5.90
C SER A 161 23.35 -15.47 5.46
N THR A 162 23.67 -14.30 6.03
CA THR A 162 23.01 -13.02 5.75
C THR A 162 22.89 -12.74 4.25
N ASN A 163 23.87 -13.20 3.47
CA ASN A 163 23.88 -13.14 2.01
C ASN A 163 22.80 -14.01 1.33
N MET A 164 22.50 -15.21 1.82
CA MET A 164 21.44 -16.06 1.27
C MET A 164 20.06 -15.44 1.47
N LEU A 165 19.81 -14.90 2.66
CA LEU A 165 18.55 -14.27 3.00
C LEU A 165 18.33 -12.99 2.17
N ASN A 166 19.38 -12.18 2.02
CA ASN A 166 19.34 -10.99 1.18
C ASN A 166 18.98 -11.34 -0.28
N ASN A 167 19.59 -12.40 -0.82
CA ASN A 167 19.28 -12.89 -2.16
C ASN A 167 17.82 -13.36 -2.29
N ILE A 168 17.30 -14.09 -1.30
CA ILE A 168 15.89 -14.53 -1.31
C ILE A 168 14.95 -13.32 -1.31
N ILE A 169 15.22 -12.30 -0.50
CA ILE A 169 14.42 -11.07 -0.46
C ILE A 169 14.44 -10.36 -1.82
N ILE A 170 15.61 -10.26 -2.46
CA ILE A 170 15.74 -9.68 -3.81
C ILE A 170 14.87 -10.45 -4.81
N PHE A 171 14.93 -11.79 -4.82
CA PHE A 171 14.10 -12.59 -5.70
C PHE A 171 12.61 -12.40 -5.43
N LEU A 172 12.18 -12.34 -4.17
CA LEU A 172 10.78 -12.10 -3.82
C LEU A 172 10.29 -10.74 -4.33
N TYR A 173 11.07 -9.66 -4.16
CA TYR A 173 10.71 -8.34 -4.71
C TYR A 173 10.68 -8.33 -6.24
N LEU A 174 11.62 -9.02 -6.91
CA LEU A 174 11.60 -9.19 -8.37
C LEU A 174 10.38 -9.98 -8.85
N PHE A 175 9.98 -11.04 -8.14
CA PHE A 175 8.75 -11.76 -8.45
C PHE A 175 7.51 -10.89 -8.23
N ALA A 176 7.46 -10.10 -7.17
CA ALA A 176 6.38 -9.14 -6.96
C ALA A 176 6.33 -8.06 -8.06
N ALA A 177 7.49 -7.63 -8.58
CA ALA A 177 7.61 -6.74 -9.74
C ALA A 177 7.04 -7.38 -11.01
N LEU A 178 7.41 -8.64 -11.28
CA LEU A 178 6.93 -9.39 -12.43
C LEU A 178 5.39 -9.54 -12.39
N LEU A 179 4.83 -9.86 -11.22
CA LEU A 179 3.39 -10.04 -11.02
C LEU A 179 2.63 -8.72 -11.15
N SER A 180 3.14 -7.64 -10.56
CA SER A 180 2.54 -6.30 -10.71
C SER A 180 2.61 -5.81 -12.16
N PHE A 181 3.67 -6.15 -12.90
CA PHE A 181 3.78 -5.83 -14.32
C PHE A 181 2.79 -6.65 -15.16
N GLY A 182 2.62 -7.92 -14.81
CA GLY A 182 1.55 -8.76 -15.35
C GLY A 182 0.17 -8.13 -15.13
N SER A 183 -0.09 -7.58 -13.94
CA SER A 183 -1.34 -6.89 -13.62
C SER A 183 -1.56 -5.64 -14.48
N TYR A 184 -0.50 -4.86 -14.75
CA TYR A 184 -0.55 -3.70 -15.65
C TYR A 184 -0.87 -4.11 -17.09
N LYS A 185 -0.15 -5.11 -17.61
CA LYS A 185 -0.37 -5.61 -18.98
C LYS A 185 -1.78 -6.17 -19.14
N SER A 186 -2.28 -6.86 -18.12
CA SER A 186 -3.64 -7.41 -18.13
C SER A 186 -4.73 -6.32 -18.15
N LEU A 187 -4.50 -5.17 -17.49
CA LEU A 187 -5.43 -4.03 -17.53
C LEU A 187 -5.51 -3.34 -18.90
N GLN A 188 -4.57 -3.61 -19.81
CA GLN A 188 -4.60 -3.09 -21.19
C GLN A 188 -5.57 -3.88 -22.08
N GLU A 189 -5.89 -5.12 -21.72
CA GLU A 189 -6.84 -5.94 -22.46
C GLU A 189 -8.25 -5.33 -22.38
N LYS A 190 -8.94 -5.24 -23.52
CA LYS A 190 -10.28 -4.60 -23.59
C LYS A 190 -11.33 -5.38 -22.79
N SER A 191 -11.15 -6.70 -22.68
CA SER A 191 -12.11 -7.60 -22.04
C SER A 191 -12.17 -7.42 -20.52
N TYR A 192 -13.35 -7.69 -19.97
CA TYR A 192 -13.59 -7.81 -18.52
C TYR A 192 -12.67 -8.85 -17.86
N THR A 193 -12.30 -9.90 -18.61
CA THR A 193 -11.36 -10.93 -18.17
C THR A 193 -9.98 -10.40 -17.83
N GLY A 194 -9.54 -9.29 -18.46
CA GLY A 194 -8.27 -8.63 -18.10
C GLY A 194 -8.28 -8.05 -16.68
N VAL A 195 -9.42 -7.52 -16.22
CA VAL A 195 -9.50 -7.00 -14.84
C VAL A 195 -9.59 -8.13 -13.82
N MET A 196 -10.26 -9.23 -14.17
CA MET A 196 -10.28 -10.44 -13.34
C MET A 196 -8.88 -11.07 -13.20
N ALA A 197 -8.11 -11.14 -14.29
CA ALA A 197 -6.73 -11.62 -14.22
C ALA A 197 -5.82 -10.64 -13.45
N SER A 198 -6.00 -9.33 -13.64
CA SER A 198 -5.24 -8.30 -12.92
C SER A 198 -5.46 -8.36 -11.41
N THR A 199 -6.71 -8.56 -10.95
CA THR A 199 -7.03 -8.71 -9.53
C THR A 199 -6.37 -9.95 -8.92
N GLY A 200 -6.42 -11.09 -9.59
CA GLY A 200 -5.72 -12.31 -9.14
C GLY A 200 -4.19 -12.15 -9.06
N LEU A 201 -3.57 -11.50 -10.05
CA LEU A 201 -2.14 -11.22 -10.06
C LEU A 201 -1.74 -10.22 -8.96
N SER A 202 -2.58 -9.20 -8.70
CA SER A 202 -2.35 -8.25 -7.62
C SER A 202 -2.43 -8.91 -6.23
N TYR A 203 -3.32 -9.88 -6.05
CA TYR A 203 -3.41 -10.65 -4.79
C TYR A 203 -2.15 -11.49 -4.55
N LEU A 204 -1.65 -12.16 -5.58
CA LEU A 204 -0.41 -12.93 -5.47
C LEU A 204 0.79 -12.00 -5.21
N SER A 205 0.85 -10.86 -5.89
CA SER A 205 1.85 -9.81 -5.64
C SER A 205 1.78 -9.30 -4.20
N LEU A 206 0.58 -9.15 -3.62
CA LEU A 206 0.38 -8.73 -2.25
C LEU A 206 1.00 -9.72 -1.26
N ILE A 207 0.71 -11.01 -1.40
CA ILE A 207 1.26 -12.06 -0.52
C ILE A 207 2.79 -12.08 -0.59
N VAL A 208 3.35 -12.03 -1.80
CA VAL A 208 4.82 -12.04 -1.99
C VAL A 208 5.44 -10.77 -1.38
N SER A 209 4.82 -9.61 -1.59
CA SER A 209 5.30 -8.33 -1.04
C SER A 209 5.20 -8.25 0.49
N MET A 210 4.13 -8.81 1.08
CA MET A 210 3.99 -8.94 2.54
C MET A 210 5.02 -9.92 3.10
N GLY A 211 5.30 -11.02 2.41
CA GLY A 211 6.37 -11.95 2.80
C GLY A 211 7.74 -11.28 2.79
N ALA A 212 8.08 -10.57 1.71
CA ALA A 212 9.37 -9.88 1.56
C ALA A 212 9.54 -8.69 2.51
N SER A 213 8.49 -7.88 2.69
CA SER A 213 8.53 -6.76 3.65
C SER A 213 8.50 -7.26 5.09
N GLY A 214 7.75 -8.33 5.37
CA GLY A 214 7.71 -8.97 6.67
C GLY A 214 9.08 -9.52 7.07
N THR A 215 9.79 -10.23 6.18
CA THR A 215 11.15 -10.71 6.48
C THR A 215 12.16 -9.58 6.64
N LEU A 216 12.03 -8.50 5.87
CA LEU A 216 12.90 -7.32 5.98
C LEU A 216 12.63 -6.54 7.28
N ILE A 217 11.37 -6.41 7.71
CA ILE A 217 10.98 -5.61 8.88
C ILE A 217 11.09 -6.40 10.19
N LEU A 218 10.82 -7.71 10.21
CA LEU A 218 11.10 -8.55 11.38
C LEU A 218 12.60 -8.73 11.61
N SER A 219 13.43 -8.48 10.59
CA SER A 219 14.88 -8.58 10.71
C SER A 219 15.56 -7.28 11.16
N ILE A 220 14.79 -6.19 11.34
CA ILE A 220 15.22 -4.90 11.92
C ILE A 220 14.72 -4.80 13.37
#